data_AF-A0A3A4XJZ5-F1
#
_entry.id   AF-A0A3A4XJZ5-F1
#
_cell.length_a   1.000
_cell.length_b   1.000
_cell.length_c   1.000
_cell.angle_alpha   90.00
_cell.angle_beta   90.00
_cell.angle_gamma   90.00
#
_symmetry.space_group_name_H-M   'P 1'
#
loop_
_entity.id
_entity.type
_entity.pdbx_description
1 polymer ?
#
loop_
_entity_poly.entity_id
_entity_poly.type
_entity_poly.pdbx_seq_one_letter_code
_entity_poly.pdbx_strand_id
1 'polypeptide(L)'
;MAKSLFISYSHRQGEWVWERLVPVLQAAGCADIFIDKTRFTAGFGVKAQMDGLQDKAEVSLLVLTADYLRSEYCCHEMERALHADPDFSRGAFLPVIFDEGGMGVFRNDRFGDPPLWIDFRNDRVEEPWALLLRSLKAGGMGAAASHWLDVRDGIVRLLKDRRQSINLVVHGAPCWRTLIDHLQQEWMPDLAVIDLDAPSTTTRDGLVREILAACGCGHRVPRPPRDLEAFNGLLGLPEPCRLVLLHFENVGHRMNTYGVDLFHVLRYLLEQRKLVLLIESRQPFKNLIPHDHPLSNMNLDSIELRESQA
;
A
#
# COMPACT_ATOMS: atom_id res chain seq x y z
N MET A 1 19.97 3.10 -8.76
CA MET A 1 19.25 2.19 -7.84
C MET A 1 18.93 2.98 -6.59
N ALA A 2 17.78 2.69 -5.95
CA ALA A 2 17.44 3.29 -4.67
C ALA A 2 18.46 2.88 -3.61
N LYS A 3 18.78 3.78 -2.69
CA LYS A 3 19.71 3.49 -1.58
C LYS A 3 19.07 2.56 -0.57
N SER A 4 19.87 1.71 0.10
CA SER A 4 19.41 0.97 1.28
C SER A 4 19.28 1.88 2.51
N LEU A 5 18.27 1.63 3.34
CA LEU A 5 17.79 2.58 4.35
C LEU A 5 17.67 1.94 5.72
N PHE A 6 18.23 2.58 6.74
CA PHE A 6 17.90 2.32 8.13
C PHE A 6 17.00 3.44 8.63
N ILE A 7 15.81 3.12 9.11
CA ILE A 7 14.88 4.12 9.66
C ILE A 7 14.96 4.06 11.19
N SER A 8 15.53 5.13 11.77
CA SER A 8 15.58 5.33 13.21
C SER A 8 14.42 6.22 13.63
N TYR A 9 13.62 5.75 14.58
CA TYR A 9 12.44 6.46 15.10
C TYR A 9 12.15 5.99 16.53
N SER A 10 11.41 6.81 17.28
CA SER A 10 10.82 6.41 18.56
C SER A 10 9.49 5.70 18.31
N HIS A 11 9.17 4.69 19.11
CA HIS A 11 7.94 3.90 18.96
C HIS A 11 6.66 4.74 19.09
N ARG A 12 6.74 5.93 19.69
CA ARG A 12 5.59 6.85 19.81
C ARG A 12 5.12 7.42 18.48
N GLN A 13 6.00 7.50 17.48
CA GLN A 13 5.63 7.82 16.10
C GLN A 13 5.63 6.59 15.19
N GLY A 14 5.67 5.39 15.77
CA GLY A 14 5.79 4.14 15.02
C GLY A 14 4.66 3.94 14.02
N GLU A 15 3.43 4.26 14.40
CA GLU A 15 2.26 4.18 13.52
C GLU A 15 2.46 4.99 12.24
N TRP A 16 2.92 6.25 12.34
CA TRP A 16 3.23 7.06 11.17
C TRP A 16 4.33 6.45 10.30
N VAL A 17 5.39 5.92 10.93
CA VAL A 17 6.50 5.28 10.20
C VAL A 17 6.01 4.05 9.43
N TRP A 18 5.27 3.16 10.09
CA TRP A 18 4.83 1.89 9.51
C TRP A 18 3.70 2.06 8.52
N GLU A 19 2.77 2.96 8.80
CA GLU A 19 1.56 3.10 8.00
C GLU A 19 1.67 4.21 6.96
N ARG A 20 2.68 5.08 6.98
CA ARG A 20 2.79 6.17 6.00
C ARG A 20 4.16 6.21 5.32
N LEU A 21 5.24 6.31 6.09
CA LEU A 21 6.59 6.42 5.53
C LEU A 21 7.03 5.15 4.79
N VAL A 22 7.01 3.99 5.45
CA VAL A 22 7.50 2.73 4.88
C VAL A 22 6.75 2.33 3.60
N PRO A 23 5.40 2.37 3.55
CA PRO A 23 4.65 1.99 2.34
C PRO A 23 4.97 2.90 1.15
N VAL A 24 5.15 4.20 1.37
CA VAL A 24 5.56 5.16 0.32
C VAL A 24 6.95 4.82 -0.20
N LEU A 25 7.91 4.53 0.69
CA LEU A 25 9.26 4.16 0.28
C LEU A 25 9.26 2.85 -0.53
N GLN A 26 8.51 1.84 -0.10
CA GLN A 26 8.35 0.58 -0.83
C GLN A 26 7.72 0.79 -2.21
N ALA A 27 6.63 1.56 -2.28
CA ALA A 27 5.97 1.90 -3.54
C ALA A 27 6.87 2.71 -4.48
N ALA A 28 7.79 3.51 -3.93
CA ALA A 28 8.79 4.24 -4.70
C ALA A 28 10.00 3.38 -5.11
N GLY A 29 10.00 2.08 -4.79
CA GLY A 29 11.04 1.13 -5.19
C GLY A 29 12.22 1.01 -4.22
N CYS A 30 12.11 1.51 -2.99
CA CYS A 30 13.09 1.24 -1.93
C CYS A 30 12.87 -0.18 -1.37
N ALA A 31 13.66 -1.15 -1.82
CA ALA A 31 13.51 -2.55 -1.40
C ALA A 31 14.18 -2.86 -0.04
N ASP A 32 15.36 -2.28 0.22
CA ASP A 32 16.16 -2.55 1.41
C ASP A 32 15.86 -1.52 2.50
N ILE A 33 14.73 -1.70 3.20
CA ILE A 33 14.33 -0.87 4.34
C ILE A 33 14.49 -1.68 5.63
N PHE A 34 15.40 -1.21 6.49
CA PHE A 34 15.69 -1.79 7.79
C PHE A 34 14.96 -0.99 8.88
N ILE A 35 13.99 -1.65 9.53
CA ILE A 35 13.29 -1.17 10.72
C ILE A 35 13.31 -2.24 11.81
N ASP A 36 13.26 -1.82 13.06
CA ASP A 36 13.26 -2.68 14.25
C ASP A 36 12.05 -3.64 14.32
N LYS A 37 10.84 -3.19 13.92
CA LYS A 37 9.58 -3.95 14.01
C LYS A 37 9.63 -5.31 13.31
N THR A 38 10.37 -5.42 12.21
CA THR A 38 10.31 -6.58 11.32
C THR A 38 11.56 -7.47 11.36
N ARG A 39 12.62 -7.08 12.07
CA ARG A 39 13.95 -7.72 11.94
C ARG A 39 14.59 -8.16 13.25
N PHE A 40 14.01 -7.86 14.41
CA PHE A 40 14.57 -8.33 15.68
C PHE A 40 14.21 -9.77 15.97
N THR A 41 15.21 -10.54 16.39
CA THR A 41 15.07 -11.91 16.86
C THR A 41 15.03 -11.90 18.38
N ALA A 42 14.01 -12.52 18.97
CA ALA A 42 13.90 -12.66 20.40
C ALA A 42 15.13 -13.41 20.97
N GLY A 43 15.64 -12.94 22.12
CA GLY A 43 16.82 -13.51 22.77
C GLY A 43 18.16 -12.84 22.46
N PHE A 44 18.20 -11.88 21.52
CA PHE A 44 19.40 -11.08 21.24
C PHE A 44 19.28 -9.65 21.81
N GLY A 45 20.43 -9.05 22.16
CA GLY A 45 20.47 -7.68 22.66
C GLY A 45 20.02 -6.67 21.59
N VAL A 46 19.08 -5.80 21.93
CA VAL A 46 18.50 -4.79 21.03
C VAL A 46 19.57 -3.91 20.38
N LYS A 47 20.51 -3.39 21.18
CA LYS A 47 21.59 -2.51 20.70
C LYS A 47 22.46 -3.16 19.60
N ALA A 48 22.85 -4.42 19.80
CA ALA A 48 23.69 -5.13 18.83
C ALA A 48 22.94 -5.41 17.52
N GLN A 49 21.63 -5.68 17.61
CA GLN A 49 20.79 -5.87 16.41
C GLN A 49 20.59 -4.55 15.65
N MET A 50 20.35 -3.45 16.36
CA MET A 50 20.23 -2.10 15.77
C MET A 50 21.50 -1.69 15.04
N ASP A 51 22.65 -1.77 15.74
CA ASP A 51 23.96 -1.44 15.17
C ASP A 51 24.21 -2.26 13.88
N GLY A 52 23.94 -3.56 13.90
CA GLY A 52 24.12 -4.44 12.74
C GLY A 52 23.14 -4.20 11.59
N LEU A 53 21.98 -3.59 11.83
CA LEU A 53 21.07 -3.14 10.76
C LEU A 53 21.52 -1.81 10.18
N GLN A 54 21.92 -0.86 11.02
CA GLN A 54 22.42 0.43 10.60
C GLN A 54 23.68 0.29 9.73
N ASP A 55 24.61 -0.61 10.09
CA ASP A 55 25.85 -0.86 9.35
C ASP A 55 25.62 -1.45 7.95
N LYS A 56 24.43 -1.98 7.66
CA LYS A 56 24.03 -2.49 6.34
C LYS A 56 23.38 -1.43 5.45
N ALA A 57 22.98 -0.30 6.03
CA ALA A 57 22.29 0.76 5.31
C ALA A 57 23.27 1.77 4.71
N GLU A 58 22.97 2.26 3.50
CA GLU A 58 23.68 3.38 2.89
C GLU A 58 23.25 4.72 3.50
N VAL A 59 22.02 4.81 4.00
CA VAL A 59 21.44 6.02 4.60
C VAL A 59 20.74 5.68 5.91
N SER A 60 21.03 6.46 6.94
CA SER A 60 20.23 6.53 8.17
C SER A 60 19.20 7.65 8.03
N LEU A 61 17.92 7.29 7.91
CA LEU A 61 16.79 8.21 7.93
C LEU A 61 16.29 8.32 9.38
N LEU A 62 16.40 9.50 9.97
CA LEU A 62 16.04 9.73 11.37
C LEU A 62 14.75 10.52 11.47
N VAL A 63 13.71 9.94 12.06
CA VAL A 63 12.43 10.61 12.31
C VAL A 63 12.49 11.30 13.67
N LEU A 64 12.94 12.55 13.64
CA LEU A 64 13.23 13.38 14.79
C LEU A 64 11.94 13.99 15.37
N THR A 65 11.73 13.69 16.65
CA THR A 65 10.66 14.22 17.51
C THR A 65 11.21 14.59 18.89
N ALA A 66 10.42 15.27 19.72
CA ALA A 66 10.78 15.46 21.14
C ALA A 66 11.06 14.11 21.85
N ASP A 67 10.25 13.09 21.55
CA ASP A 67 10.37 11.77 22.16
C ASP A 67 11.53 10.95 21.59
N TYR A 68 11.90 11.16 20.33
CA TYR A 68 13.14 10.62 19.76
C TYR A 68 14.36 11.11 20.56
N LEU A 69 14.46 12.41 20.81
CA LEU A 69 15.60 13.03 21.50
C LEU A 69 15.69 12.67 22.99
N ARG A 70 14.62 12.12 23.58
CA ARG A 70 14.61 11.59 24.95
C ARG A 70 15.02 10.13 25.04
N SER A 71 15.05 9.41 23.91
CA SER A 71 15.37 7.98 23.86
C SER A 71 16.88 7.80 23.73
N GLU A 72 17.52 7.18 24.72
CA GLU A 72 18.96 6.90 24.69
C GLU A 72 19.36 6.04 23.48
N TYR A 73 18.52 5.07 23.09
CA TYR A 73 18.77 4.24 21.91
C TYR A 73 18.74 5.05 20.62
N CYS A 74 17.72 5.90 20.45
CA CYS A 74 17.61 6.76 19.27
C CYS A 74 18.78 7.76 19.20
N CYS A 75 19.15 8.37 20.32
CA CYS A 75 20.31 9.27 20.38
C CYS A 75 21.62 8.55 20.05
N HIS A 76 21.81 7.31 20.49
CA HIS A 76 22.98 6.49 20.12
C HIS A 76 23.04 6.23 18.61
N GLU A 77 21.92 5.88 17.97
CA GLU A 77 21.85 5.69 16.51
C GLU A 77 22.14 6.98 15.74
N MET A 78 21.63 8.10 16.25
CA MET A 78 21.89 9.42 15.70
C MET A 78 23.38 9.76 15.78
N GLU A 79 24.02 9.55 16.92
CA GLU A 79 25.46 9.80 17.09
C GLU A 79 26.31 8.94 16.17
N ARG A 80 25.92 7.68 15.93
CA ARG A 80 26.58 6.82 14.94
C ARG A 80 26.45 7.37 13.52
N ALA A 81 25.24 7.79 13.13
CA ALA A 81 25.01 8.34 11.81
C ALA A 81 25.81 9.65 11.60
N LEU A 82 25.85 10.51 12.62
CA LEU A 82 26.69 11.72 12.62
C LEU A 82 28.18 11.40 12.55
N HIS A 83 28.65 10.37 13.24
CA HIS A 83 30.06 9.96 13.17
C HIS A 83 30.45 9.45 11.77
N ALA A 84 29.52 8.78 11.07
CA ALA A 84 29.74 8.26 9.72
C ALA A 84 29.74 9.34 8.61
N ASP A 85 29.12 10.49 8.87
CA ASP A 85 28.96 11.62 7.94
C ASP A 85 28.97 12.97 8.69
N PRO A 86 30.10 13.35 9.32
CA PRO A 86 30.17 14.46 10.28
C PRO A 86 29.99 15.85 9.64
N ASP A 87 30.22 15.96 8.34
CA ASP A 87 30.04 17.19 7.55
C ASP A 87 28.84 17.10 6.60
N PHE A 88 28.04 16.03 6.70
CA PHE A 88 26.85 15.77 5.88
C PHE A 88 27.12 15.71 4.37
N SER A 89 28.38 15.60 3.95
CA SER A 89 28.78 15.68 2.54
C SER A 89 28.38 14.43 1.75
N ARG A 90 28.15 13.31 2.43
CA ARG A 90 27.81 12.02 1.79
C ARG A 90 26.31 11.81 1.67
N GLY A 91 25.51 12.57 2.43
CA GLY A 91 24.07 12.37 2.54
C GLY A 91 23.73 10.98 3.07
N ALA A 92 24.55 10.47 4.01
CA ALA A 92 24.29 9.23 4.73
C ALA A 92 23.45 9.50 5.99
N PHE A 93 23.39 10.75 6.45
CA PHE A 93 22.47 11.22 7.48
C PHE A 93 21.31 11.98 6.83
N LEU A 94 20.08 11.49 6.98
CA LEU A 94 18.88 12.12 6.42
C LEU A 94 17.86 12.46 7.52
N PRO A 95 17.83 13.71 8.01
CA PRO A 95 16.92 14.10 9.08
C PRO A 95 15.52 14.40 8.55
N VAL A 96 14.54 13.79 9.20
CA VAL A 96 13.11 14.06 9.03
C VAL A 96 12.59 14.70 10.32
N ILE A 97 12.03 15.90 10.21
CA ILE A 97 11.39 16.60 11.32
C ILE A 97 9.91 16.25 11.32
N PHE A 98 9.43 15.66 12.41
CA PHE A 98 8.03 15.28 12.54
C PHE A 98 7.26 16.12 13.57
N ASP A 99 7.96 16.82 14.47
CA ASP A 99 7.38 17.81 15.38
C ASP A 99 8.35 18.98 15.67
N GLU A 100 7.87 20.01 16.38
CA GLU A 100 8.70 21.15 16.84
C GLU A 100 9.87 20.73 17.75
N GLY A 101 9.74 19.63 18.49
CA GLY A 101 10.79 19.12 19.35
C GLY A 101 11.98 18.57 18.58
N GLY A 102 11.73 17.91 17.44
CA GLY A 102 12.76 17.40 16.54
C GLY A 102 13.70 18.49 16.03
N MET A 103 13.16 19.70 15.80
CA MET A 103 13.96 20.88 15.43
C MET A 103 15.01 21.26 16.47
N GLY A 104 14.79 20.89 17.75
CA GLY A 104 15.68 21.22 18.86
C GLY A 104 17.10 20.72 18.67
N VAL A 105 17.31 19.64 17.90
CA VAL A 105 18.66 19.10 17.66
C VAL A 105 19.54 20.09 16.89
N PHE A 106 18.95 20.86 15.96
CA PHE A 106 19.67 21.78 15.08
C PHE A 106 19.73 23.23 15.60
N ARG A 107 19.07 23.52 16.73
CA ARG A 107 19.03 24.88 17.32
C ARG A 107 20.26 25.22 18.16
N ASN A 108 21.04 24.21 18.57
CA ASN A 108 22.26 24.42 19.34
C ASN A 108 23.45 24.53 18.38
N ASP A 109 24.49 25.29 18.74
CA ASP A 109 25.78 25.42 18.01
C ASP A 109 26.58 24.09 17.89
N ARG A 110 25.92 22.95 18.13
CA ARG A 110 26.46 21.59 17.98
C ARG A 110 26.90 21.32 16.55
N PHE A 111 26.24 21.93 15.57
CA PHE A 111 26.57 21.79 14.15
C PHE A 111 27.07 23.15 13.63
N GLY A 112 28.32 23.19 13.16
CA GLY A 112 28.87 24.40 12.53
C GLY A 112 28.08 24.80 11.27
N ASP A 113 27.62 23.80 10.52
CA ASP A 113 26.70 23.95 9.38
C ASP A 113 25.68 22.80 9.44
N PRO A 114 24.43 23.03 9.85
CA PRO A 114 23.44 21.97 9.98
C PRO A 114 22.98 21.45 8.60
N PRO A 115 22.66 20.16 8.48
CA PRO A 115 22.16 19.61 7.22
C PRO A 115 20.78 20.18 6.90
N LEU A 116 20.42 20.17 5.62
CA LEU A 116 19.01 20.32 5.24
C LEU A 116 18.20 19.15 5.78
N TRP A 117 17.00 19.43 6.28
CA TRP A 117 16.05 18.43 6.76
C TRP A 117 14.78 18.41 5.92
N ILE A 118 14.04 17.32 6.04
CA ILE A 118 12.73 17.16 5.43
C ILE A 118 11.68 17.39 6.51
N ASP A 119 10.76 18.30 6.25
CA ASP A 119 9.73 18.69 7.22
C ASP A 119 8.41 17.96 6.96
N PHE A 120 8.12 16.96 7.80
CA PHE A 120 6.91 16.14 7.75
C PHE A 120 5.91 16.49 8.86
N ARG A 121 5.99 17.67 9.48
CA ARG A 121 4.95 18.14 10.42
C ARG A 121 3.55 18.20 9.77
N ASN A 122 3.49 18.28 8.45
CA ASN A 122 2.29 18.04 7.66
C ASN A 122 2.62 17.16 6.45
N ASP A 123 2.33 15.87 6.56
CA ASP A 123 2.63 14.86 5.54
C ASP A 123 1.59 14.77 4.41
N ARG A 124 0.61 15.68 4.38
CA ARG A 124 -0.29 15.86 3.24
C ARG A 124 0.29 16.79 2.17
N VAL A 125 1.40 17.45 2.49
CA VAL A 125 2.12 18.33 1.57
C VAL A 125 3.07 17.47 0.73
N GLU A 126 3.13 17.71 -0.58
CA GLU A 126 3.87 16.85 -1.51
C GLU A 126 5.38 17.17 -1.53
N GLU A 127 5.75 18.43 -1.32
CA GLU A 127 7.14 18.88 -1.41
C GLU A 127 8.10 18.12 -0.47
N PRO A 128 7.75 17.84 0.80
CA PRO A 128 8.55 16.99 1.68
C PRO A 128 8.75 15.57 1.13
N TRP A 129 7.70 14.95 0.58
CA TRP A 129 7.79 13.62 -0.04
C TRP A 129 8.69 13.62 -1.27
N ALA A 130 8.52 14.60 -2.17
CA ALA A 130 9.35 14.74 -3.34
C ALA A 130 10.83 14.95 -2.98
N LEU A 131 11.11 15.77 -1.94
CA LEU A 131 12.46 15.95 -1.42
C LEU A 131 13.04 14.67 -0.84
N LEU A 132 12.26 13.92 -0.04
CA LEU A 132 12.67 12.63 0.51
C LEU A 132 13.03 11.63 -0.60
N LEU A 133 12.10 11.36 -1.51
CA LEU A 133 12.28 10.36 -2.56
C LEU A 133 13.45 10.69 -3.49
N ARG A 134 13.65 11.98 -3.80
CA ARG A 134 14.81 12.46 -4.58
C ARG A 134 16.13 12.23 -3.84
N SER A 135 16.19 12.55 -2.55
CA SER A 135 17.39 12.33 -1.71
C SER A 135 17.79 10.85 -1.64
N LEU A 136 16.79 9.96 -1.72
CA LEU A 136 16.97 8.51 -1.69
C LEU A 136 17.20 7.88 -3.08
N LYS A 137 17.13 8.68 -4.15
CA LYS A 137 17.19 8.21 -5.54
C LYS A 137 16.17 7.10 -5.81
N ALA A 138 14.98 7.22 -5.22
CA ALA A 138 13.89 6.27 -5.40
C ALA A 138 13.42 6.27 -6.87
N GLY A 139 12.86 5.15 -7.33
CA GLY A 139 12.37 4.99 -8.71
C GLY A 139 11.12 5.80 -9.05
N GLY A 140 10.48 6.38 -8.04
CA GLY A 140 9.22 7.10 -8.15
C GLY A 140 8.02 6.17 -8.04
N MET A 141 6.89 6.71 -7.59
CA MET A 141 5.64 5.95 -7.42
C MET A 141 4.72 6.10 -8.63
N GLY A 142 5.13 6.87 -9.64
CA GLY A 142 4.26 7.31 -10.73
C GLY A 142 3.03 8.09 -10.25
N ALA A 143 2.98 8.57 -9.01
CA ALA A 143 1.95 9.42 -8.40
C ALA A 143 2.59 10.25 -7.29
N ALA A 144 1.94 11.37 -6.92
CA ALA A 144 2.27 12.11 -5.71
C ALA A 144 2.08 11.20 -4.48
N ALA A 145 3.03 11.18 -3.55
CA ALA A 145 2.99 10.28 -2.39
C ALA A 145 1.79 10.60 -1.48
N SER A 146 1.50 11.88 -1.29
CA SER A 146 0.32 12.36 -0.57
C SER A 146 -0.98 11.84 -1.20
N HIS A 147 -1.13 11.97 -2.52
CA HIS A 147 -2.28 11.47 -3.27
C HIS A 147 -2.42 9.94 -3.18
N TRP A 148 -1.30 9.21 -3.27
CA TRP A 148 -1.31 7.75 -3.14
C TRP A 148 -1.78 7.31 -1.76
N LEU A 149 -1.34 8.00 -0.68
CA LEU A 149 -1.79 7.75 0.69
C LEU A 149 -3.29 8.08 0.85
N ASP A 150 -3.75 9.20 0.30
CA ASP A 150 -5.17 9.59 0.36
C ASP A 150 -6.07 8.57 -0.37
N VAL A 151 -5.64 8.07 -1.54
CA VAL A 151 -6.32 7.00 -2.27
C VAL A 151 -6.40 5.74 -1.41
N ARG A 152 -5.28 5.32 -0.81
CA ARG A 152 -5.24 4.16 0.07
C ARG A 152 -6.20 4.31 1.25
N ASP A 153 -6.10 5.42 1.98
CA ASP A 153 -6.92 5.68 3.17
C ASP A 153 -8.41 5.75 2.79
N GLY A 154 -8.72 6.30 1.61
CA GLY A 154 -10.05 6.25 1.01
C GLY A 154 -10.55 4.83 0.74
N ILE A 155 -9.71 3.97 0.16
CA ILE A 155 -10.05 2.57 -0.11
C ILE A 155 -10.29 1.81 1.20
N VAL A 156 -9.39 1.94 2.19
CA VAL A 156 -9.54 1.31 3.51
C VAL A 156 -10.87 1.72 4.13
N ARG A 157 -11.16 3.01 4.18
CA ARG A 157 -12.40 3.54 4.76
C ARG A 157 -13.65 2.98 4.08
N LEU A 158 -13.67 2.89 2.75
CA LEU A 158 -14.85 2.44 2.02
C LEU A 158 -15.01 0.90 2.08
N LEU A 159 -13.95 0.13 1.82
CA LEU A 159 -14.01 -1.33 1.78
C LEU A 159 -14.06 -1.97 3.17
N LYS A 160 -13.18 -1.54 4.09
CA LYS A 160 -13.03 -2.16 5.41
C LYS A 160 -14.12 -1.67 6.37
N ASP A 161 -14.24 -0.36 6.52
CA ASP A 161 -15.09 0.22 7.57
C ASP A 161 -16.56 0.30 7.13
N ARG A 162 -16.81 0.68 5.86
CA ARG A 162 -18.18 0.83 5.33
C ARG A 162 -18.71 -0.38 4.58
N ARG A 163 -17.85 -1.38 4.31
CA ARG A 163 -18.21 -2.57 3.51
C ARG A 163 -18.84 -2.20 2.16
N GLN A 164 -18.34 -1.14 1.54
CA GLN A 164 -18.86 -0.58 0.30
C GLN A 164 -17.96 -0.98 -0.86
N SER A 165 -18.57 -1.52 -1.92
CA SER A 165 -17.85 -1.83 -3.15
C SER A 165 -17.47 -0.55 -3.90
N ILE A 166 -16.27 -0.51 -4.46
CA ILE A 166 -15.71 0.67 -5.12
C ILE A 166 -14.98 0.31 -6.41
N ASN A 167 -14.76 1.33 -7.24
CA ASN A 167 -13.93 1.24 -8.43
C ASN A 167 -12.70 2.16 -8.29
N LEU A 168 -11.52 1.56 -8.26
CA LEU A 168 -10.24 2.23 -8.36
C LEU A 168 -9.93 2.47 -9.85
N VAL A 169 -10.02 3.73 -10.29
CA VAL A 169 -9.69 4.13 -11.65
C VAL A 169 -8.23 4.57 -11.70
N VAL A 170 -7.42 3.87 -12.48
CA VAL A 170 -5.98 4.10 -12.57
C VAL A 170 -5.62 4.84 -13.86
N HIS A 171 -5.12 6.08 -13.74
CA HIS A 171 -4.66 6.90 -14.85
C HIS A 171 -3.13 6.92 -14.93
N GLY A 172 -2.57 6.65 -16.11
CA GLY A 172 -1.10 6.62 -16.32
C GLY A 172 -0.46 5.33 -15.81
N ALA A 173 0.73 5.42 -15.23
CA ALA A 173 1.43 4.25 -14.67
C ALA A 173 1.83 4.41 -13.18
N PRO A 174 0.92 4.81 -12.27
CA PRO A 174 1.23 4.84 -10.85
C PRO A 174 1.45 3.41 -10.30
N CYS A 175 2.20 3.28 -9.20
CA CYS A 175 2.47 2.02 -8.51
C CYS A 175 1.24 1.49 -7.75
N TRP A 176 0.16 1.23 -8.49
CA TRP A 176 -1.12 0.77 -7.96
C TRP A 176 -1.05 -0.70 -7.51
N ARG A 177 -0.17 -1.54 -8.08
CA ARG A 177 0.02 -2.93 -7.61
C ARG A 177 0.52 -2.94 -6.16
N THR A 178 1.54 -2.14 -5.86
CA THR A 178 2.05 -1.99 -4.50
C THR A 178 0.99 -1.45 -3.53
N LEU A 179 0.05 -0.63 -4.02
CA LEU A 179 -1.11 -0.20 -3.24
C LEU A 179 -2.00 -1.38 -2.85
N ILE A 180 -2.35 -2.24 -3.81
CA ILE A 180 -3.16 -3.44 -3.55
C ILE A 180 -2.43 -4.41 -2.62
N ASP A 181 -1.13 -4.65 -2.85
CA ASP A 181 -0.30 -5.51 -2.01
C ASP A 181 -0.28 -5.01 -0.56
N HIS A 182 -0.07 -3.70 -0.36
CA HIS A 182 -0.07 -3.09 0.96
C HIS A 182 -1.45 -3.16 1.64
N LEU A 183 -2.54 -2.96 0.90
CA LEU A 183 -3.90 -3.14 1.42
C LEU A 183 -4.14 -4.56 1.91
N GLN A 184 -3.69 -5.57 1.14
CA GLN A 184 -3.82 -6.97 1.53
C GLN A 184 -2.96 -7.28 2.76
N GLN A 185 -1.70 -6.85 2.80
CA GLN A 185 -0.78 -7.22 3.88
C GLN A 185 -1.14 -6.57 5.23
N GLU A 186 -1.46 -5.28 5.24
CA GLU A 186 -1.59 -4.52 6.48
C GLU A 186 -3.06 -4.30 6.91
N TRP A 187 -3.96 -4.12 5.95
CA TRP A 187 -5.32 -3.65 6.26
C TRP A 187 -6.39 -4.73 6.18
N MET A 188 -6.27 -5.62 5.20
CA MET A 188 -7.26 -6.65 4.86
C MET A 188 -6.55 -7.95 4.42
N PRO A 189 -5.98 -8.74 5.35
CA PRO A 189 -5.32 -10.02 5.03
C PRO A 189 -6.21 -11.06 4.35
N ASP A 190 -7.52 -10.89 4.45
CA ASP A 190 -8.55 -11.71 3.81
C ASP A 190 -8.98 -11.19 2.42
N LEU A 191 -8.34 -10.13 1.92
CA LEU A 191 -8.61 -9.57 0.60
C LEU A 191 -8.17 -10.54 -0.50
N ALA A 192 -9.13 -11.19 -1.13
CA ALA A 192 -8.91 -12.07 -2.28
C ALA A 192 -8.56 -11.22 -3.51
N VAL A 193 -7.45 -11.51 -4.20
CA VAL A 193 -7.00 -10.74 -5.38
C VAL A 193 -7.00 -11.62 -6.61
N ILE A 194 -7.74 -11.23 -7.64
CA ILE A 194 -7.88 -11.96 -8.90
C ILE A 194 -7.44 -11.07 -10.06
N ASP A 195 -6.50 -11.57 -10.86
CA ASP A 195 -6.03 -10.89 -12.06
C ASP A 195 -6.79 -11.39 -13.30
N LEU A 196 -7.53 -10.48 -13.95
CA LEU A 196 -8.27 -10.81 -15.16
C LEU A 196 -7.37 -10.89 -16.42
N ASP A 197 -6.11 -10.45 -16.36
CA ASP A 197 -5.13 -10.76 -17.41
C ASP A 197 -4.56 -12.17 -17.31
N ALA A 198 -4.70 -12.83 -16.16
CA ALA A 198 -4.18 -14.18 -15.97
C ALA A 198 -4.84 -15.19 -16.93
N PRO A 199 -4.08 -16.12 -17.55
CA PRO A 199 -4.66 -17.14 -18.44
C PRO A 199 -5.73 -18.00 -17.77
N SER A 200 -5.61 -18.27 -16.46
CA SER A 200 -6.55 -19.07 -15.67
C SER A 200 -7.94 -18.43 -15.56
N THR A 201 -8.07 -17.11 -15.75
CA THR A 201 -9.34 -16.39 -15.69
C THR A 201 -9.99 -16.19 -17.05
N THR A 202 -9.43 -16.75 -18.14
CA THR A 202 -9.96 -16.55 -19.50
C THR A 202 -11.35 -17.16 -19.71
N THR A 203 -11.64 -18.30 -19.07
CA THR A 203 -12.95 -18.96 -19.15
C THR A 203 -13.79 -18.66 -17.91
N ARG A 204 -15.12 -18.81 -18.02
CA ARG A 204 -16.04 -18.62 -16.90
C ARG A 204 -15.71 -19.52 -15.71
N ASP A 205 -15.58 -20.82 -15.93
CA ASP A 205 -15.29 -21.78 -14.86
C ASP A 205 -13.89 -21.57 -14.25
N GLY A 206 -12.93 -21.10 -15.06
CA GLY A 206 -11.62 -20.68 -14.59
C GLY A 206 -11.72 -19.51 -13.62
N LEU A 207 -12.41 -18.43 -14.02
CA LEU A 207 -12.64 -17.27 -13.16
C LEU A 207 -13.38 -17.65 -11.86
N VAL A 208 -14.45 -18.45 -11.93
CA VAL A 208 -15.18 -18.91 -10.73
C VAL A 208 -14.26 -19.71 -9.79
N ARG A 209 -13.41 -20.58 -10.35
CA ARG A 209 -12.45 -21.38 -9.58
C ARG A 209 -11.43 -20.50 -8.88
N GLU A 210 -10.86 -19.53 -9.57
CA GLU A 210 -9.88 -18.60 -9.00
C GLU A 210 -10.51 -17.75 -7.87
N ILE A 211 -11.72 -17.21 -8.08
CA ILE A 211 -12.45 -16.45 -7.04
C ILE A 211 -12.68 -17.32 -5.80
N LEU A 212 -13.21 -18.53 -5.97
CA LEU A 212 -13.49 -19.43 -4.84
C LEU A 212 -12.20 -19.82 -4.11
N ALA A 213 -11.15 -20.17 -4.84
CA ALA A 213 -9.86 -20.51 -4.26
C ALA A 213 -9.28 -19.34 -3.44
N ALA A 214 -9.33 -18.12 -3.97
CA ALA A 214 -8.84 -16.91 -3.28
C ALA A 214 -9.69 -16.53 -2.05
N CYS A 215 -11.01 -16.77 -2.07
CA CYS A 215 -11.87 -16.63 -0.90
C CYS A 215 -11.77 -17.85 0.07
N GLY A 216 -10.82 -18.77 -0.10
CA GLY A 216 -10.61 -19.93 0.78
C GLY A 216 -11.66 -21.05 0.63
N CYS A 217 -12.42 -21.07 -0.46
CA CYS A 217 -13.44 -22.07 -0.75
C CYS A 217 -12.87 -23.19 -1.64
N GLY A 218 -12.58 -24.36 -1.05
CA GLY A 218 -12.00 -25.52 -1.75
C GLY A 218 -12.97 -26.35 -2.60
N HIS A 219 -14.09 -25.78 -3.06
CA HIS A 219 -15.09 -26.53 -3.82
C HIS A 219 -14.62 -26.83 -5.25
N ARG A 220 -14.92 -28.04 -5.73
CA ARG A 220 -14.73 -28.37 -7.15
C ARG A 220 -15.73 -27.58 -7.97
N VAL A 221 -15.25 -26.73 -8.87
CA VAL A 221 -16.10 -25.99 -9.81
C VAL A 221 -16.44 -26.90 -10.99
N PRO A 222 -17.73 -27.28 -11.18
CA PRO A 222 -18.15 -28.05 -12.35
C PRO A 222 -18.06 -27.19 -13.62
N ARG A 223 -18.34 -27.77 -14.79
CA ARG A 223 -18.38 -27.00 -16.04
C ARG A 223 -19.70 -26.21 -16.18
N PRO A 224 -19.73 -25.14 -16.99
CA PRO A 224 -20.95 -24.49 -17.41
C PRO A 224 -22.00 -25.49 -17.91
N PRO A 225 -23.29 -25.32 -17.54
CA PRO A 225 -23.85 -24.18 -16.83
C PRO A 225 -23.86 -24.27 -15.29
N ARG A 226 -23.35 -25.36 -14.68
CA ARG A 226 -23.48 -25.62 -13.23
C ARG A 226 -22.40 -24.99 -12.37
N ASP A 227 -21.38 -24.40 -12.97
CA ASP A 227 -20.25 -23.76 -12.29
C ASP A 227 -20.70 -22.69 -11.29
N LEU A 228 -21.78 -21.97 -11.60
CA LEU A 228 -22.30 -20.91 -10.75
C LEU A 228 -22.94 -21.43 -9.44
N GLU A 229 -23.35 -22.70 -9.37
CA GLU A 229 -23.82 -23.30 -8.12
C GLU A 229 -22.73 -23.33 -7.05
N ALA A 230 -21.45 -23.31 -7.45
CA ALA A 230 -20.32 -23.29 -6.54
C ALA A 230 -20.22 -21.99 -5.73
N PHE A 231 -20.80 -20.88 -6.21
CA PHE A 231 -20.86 -19.62 -5.46
C PHE A 231 -21.72 -19.69 -4.20
N ASN A 232 -22.58 -20.71 -4.06
CA ASN A 232 -23.29 -20.95 -2.81
C ASN A 232 -22.32 -21.15 -1.63
N GLY A 233 -21.08 -21.58 -1.88
CA GLY A 233 -20.03 -21.64 -0.86
C GLY A 233 -19.76 -20.27 -0.21
N LEU A 234 -19.78 -19.18 -0.98
CA LEU A 234 -19.57 -17.83 -0.44
C LEU A 234 -20.71 -17.37 0.47
N LEU A 235 -21.95 -17.82 0.22
CA LEU A 235 -23.09 -17.50 1.09
C LEU A 235 -22.91 -18.10 2.50
N GLY A 236 -22.23 -19.25 2.58
CA GLY A 236 -21.94 -19.97 3.82
C GLY A 236 -20.80 -19.38 4.65
N LEU A 237 -20.04 -18.41 4.14
CA LEU A 237 -18.96 -17.77 4.90
C LEU A 237 -19.53 -16.92 6.05
N PRO A 238 -18.85 -16.91 7.22
CA PRO A 238 -19.29 -16.14 8.37
C PRO A 238 -19.19 -14.64 8.13
N GLU A 239 -18.12 -14.19 7.47
CA GLU A 239 -17.89 -12.80 7.08
C GLU A 239 -18.03 -12.62 5.57
N PRO A 240 -18.35 -11.40 5.09
CA PRO A 240 -18.36 -11.10 3.66
C PRO A 240 -16.97 -11.32 3.03
N CYS A 241 -16.91 -11.94 1.85
CA CYS A 241 -15.64 -12.01 1.11
C CYS A 241 -15.32 -10.62 0.53
N ARG A 242 -14.08 -10.15 0.72
CA ARG A 242 -13.55 -8.96 0.05
C ARG A 242 -12.76 -9.41 -1.16
N LEU A 243 -13.14 -8.94 -2.34
CA LEU A 243 -12.58 -9.42 -3.59
C LEU A 243 -12.10 -8.22 -4.44
N VAL A 244 -10.85 -8.29 -4.87
CA VAL A 244 -10.26 -7.39 -5.87
C VAL A 244 -10.31 -8.07 -7.22
N LEU A 245 -10.84 -7.38 -8.21
CA LEU A 245 -10.75 -7.78 -9.62
C LEU A 245 -9.85 -6.77 -10.34
N LEU A 246 -8.66 -7.23 -10.74
CA LEU A 246 -7.69 -6.42 -11.48
C LEU A 246 -8.00 -6.46 -12.98
N HIS A 247 -7.75 -5.33 -13.66
CA HIS A 247 -7.84 -5.18 -15.11
C HIS A 247 -9.26 -5.46 -15.62
N PHE A 248 -10.23 -4.83 -14.95
CA PHE A 248 -11.65 -5.13 -15.16
C PHE A 248 -12.17 -4.73 -16.55
N GLU A 249 -11.47 -3.87 -17.29
CA GLU A 249 -11.75 -3.61 -18.70
C GLU A 249 -11.82 -4.89 -19.55
N ASN A 250 -11.12 -5.96 -19.17
CA ASN A 250 -11.18 -7.25 -19.86
C ASN A 250 -12.56 -7.90 -19.83
N VAL A 251 -13.41 -7.56 -18.86
CA VAL A 251 -14.79 -8.08 -18.79
C VAL A 251 -15.57 -7.72 -20.04
N GLY A 252 -15.41 -6.49 -20.56
CA GLY A 252 -16.09 -6.05 -21.78
C GLY A 252 -15.74 -6.92 -23.00
N HIS A 253 -14.48 -7.32 -23.12
CA HIS A 253 -14.01 -8.21 -24.19
C HIS A 253 -14.39 -9.68 -24.01
N ARG A 254 -14.62 -10.10 -22.76
CA ARG A 254 -14.92 -11.50 -22.39
C ARG A 254 -16.37 -11.74 -22.00
N MET A 255 -17.25 -10.77 -22.20
CA MET A 255 -18.63 -10.83 -21.73
C MET A 255 -19.40 -12.03 -22.28
N ASN A 256 -19.19 -12.40 -23.54
CA ASN A 256 -19.78 -13.61 -24.14
C ASN A 256 -19.24 -14.90 -23.52
N THR A 257 -17.97 -14.91 -23.12
CA THR A 257 -17.31 -16.07 -22.50
C THR A 257 -17.74 -16.25 -21.04
N TYR A 258 -17.85 -15.14 -20.30
CA TYR A 258 -18.31 -15.15 -18.91
C TYR A 258 -19.83 -15.32 -18.78
N GLY A 259 -20.59 -14.91 -19.79
CA GLY A 259 -22.05 -15.00 -19.78
C GLY A 259 -22.71 -14.08 -18.75
N VAL A 260 -23.96 -13.72 -19.01
CA VAL A 260 -24.71 -12.76 -18.16
C VAL A 260 -25.00 -13.30 -16.76
N ASP A 261 -25.16 -14.62 -16.62
CA ASP A 261 -25.53 -15.27 -15.37
C ASP A 261 -24.47 -15.13 -14.27
N LEU A 262 -23.18 -15.10 -14.63
CA LEU A 262 -22.10 -14.87 -13.67
C LEU A 262 -22.31 -13.53 -12.96
N PHE A 263 -22.64 -12.50 -13.74
CA PHE A 263 -22.83 -11.15 -13.23
C PHE A 263 -24.12 -10.98 -12.43
N HIS A 264 -25.17 -11.74 -12.76
CA HIS A 264 -26.35 -11.86 -11.90
C HIS A 264 -25.98 -12.44 -10.53
N VAL A 265 -25.15 -13.48 -10.48
CA VAL A 265 -24.70 -14.07 -9.22
C VAL A 265 -23.83 -13.10 -8.42
N LEU A 266 -22.86 -12.42 -9.05
CA LEU A 266 -22.04 -11.42 -8.37
C LEU A 266 -22.89 -10.28 -7.80
N ARG A 267 -23.84 -9.76 -8.58
CA ARG A 267 -24.79 -8.74 -8.12
C ARG A 267 -25.61 -9.23 -6.94
N TYR A 268 -26.15 -10.44 -7.01
CA TYR A 268 -26.90 -11.03 -5.91
C TYR A 268 -26.05 -11.11 -4.64
N LEU A 269 -24.80 -11.56 -4.71
CA LEU A 269 -23.89 -11.63 -3.56
C LEU A 269 -23.59 -10.24 -2.95
N LEU A 270 -23.45 -9.21 -3.79
CA LEU A 270 -23.30 -7.82 -3.34
C LEU A 270 -24.56 -7.31 -2.63
N GLU A 271 -25.74 -7.56 -3.19
CA GLU A 271 -27.04 -7.17 -2.60
C GLU A 271 -27.27 -7.89 -1.26
N GLN A 272 -26.85 -9.15 -1.14
CA GLN A 272 -26.86 -9.91 0.11
C GLN A 272 -25.75 -9.50 1.10
N ARG A 273 -24.89 -8.54 0.74
CA ARG A 273 -23.71 -8.11 1.51
C ARG A 273 -22.77 -9.27 1.89
N LYS A 274 -22.71 -10.29 1.02
CA LYS A 274 -21.80 -11.44 1.14
C LYS A 274 -20.51 -11.24 0.35
N LEU A 275 -20.48 -10.22 -0.50
CA LEU A 275 -19.34 -9.83 -1.31
C LEU A 275 -19.15 -8.31 -1.21
N VAL A 276 -17.91 -7.87 -1.07
CA VAL A 276 -17.49 -6.47 -1.21
C VAL A 276 -16.41 -6.43 -2.30
N LEU A 277 -16.60 -5.60 -3.32
CA LEU A 277 -15.73 -5.55 -4.49
C LEU A 277 -14.84 -4.31 -4.49
N LEU A 278 -13.55 -4.52 -4.78
CA LEU A 278 -12.66 -3.50 -5.30
C LEU A 278 -12.39 -3.80 -6.76
N ILE A 279 -12.85 -2.93 -7.65
CA ILE A 279 -12.62 -3.08 -9.09
C ILE A 279 -11.49 -2.14 -9.50
N GLU A 280 -10.36 -2.68 -9.96
CA GLU A 280 -9.30 -1.90 -10.59
C GLU A 280 -9.53 -1.85 -12.10
N SER A 281 -9.48 -0.66 -12.68
CA SER A 281 -9.69 -0.45 -14.11
C SER A 281 -9.05 0.85 -14.62
N ARG A 282 -8.96 0.96 -15.95
CA ARG A 282 -8.50 2.20 -16.63
C ARG A 282 -9.57 3.25 -16.90
N GLN A 283 -10.84 2.90 -16.68
CA GLN A 283 -11.99 3.79 -16.89
C GLN A 283 -13.02 3.60 -15.78
N PRO A 284 -13.86 4.61 -15.50
CA PRO A 284 -14.94 4.49 -14.53
C PRO A 284 -15.86 3.30 -14.84
N PHE A 285 -16.30 2.59 -13.80
CA PHE A 285 -17.08 1.35 -13.89
C PHE A 285 -18.28 1.43 -14.84
N LYS A 286 -19.02 2.54 -14.80
CA LYS A 286 -20.18 2.80 -15.67
C LYS A 286 -19.87 2.75 -17.18
N ASN A 287 -18.60 2.91 -17.56
CA ASN A 287 -18.15 2.85 -18.95
C ASN A 287 -17.64 1.45 -19.33
N LEU A 288 -17.40 0.56 -18.36
CA LEU A 288 -16.85 -0.78 -18.59
C LEU A 288 -17.92 -1.80 -18.95
N ILE A 289 -19.18 -1.48 -18.67
CA ILE A 289 -20.31 -2.40 -18.69
C ILE A 289 -21.43 -1.80 -19.55
N PRO A 290 -22.06 -2.56 -20.47
CA PRO A 290 -23.20 -2.09 -21.26
C PRO A 290 -24.37 -1.64 -20.39
N HIS A 291 -25.19 -0.70 -20.89
CA HIS A 291 -26.32 -0.13 -20.15
C HIS A 291 -27.38 -1.16 -19.71
N ASP A 292 -27.57 -2.23 -20.49
CA ASP A 292 -28.54 -3.31 -20.24
C ASP A 292 -27.97 -4.47 -19.42
N HIS A 293 -26.69 -4.40 -19.02
CA HIS A 293 -26.02 -5.46 -18.30
C HIS A 293 -26.44 -5.51 -16.81
N PRO A 294 -26.48 -6.69 -16.14
CA PRO A 294 -26.96 -6.81 -14.76
C PRO A 294 -26.26 -5.89 -13.75
N LEU A 295 -24.96 -5.64 -13.95
CA LEU A 295 -24.17 -4.76 -13.09
C LEU A 295 -24.33 -3.26 -13.39
N SER A 296 -24.99 -2.86 -14.49
CA SER A 296 -25.08 -1.45 -14.89
C SER A 296 -25.82 -0.59 -13.85
N ASN A 297 -26.69 -1.21 -13.06
CA ASN A 297 -27.44 -0.56 -11.97
C ASN A 297 -26.67 -0.49 -10.65
N MET A 298 -25.45 -1.05 -10.58
CA MET A 298 -24.64 -0.95 -9.37
C MET A 298 -24.02 0.43 -9.25
N ASN A 299 -24.29 1.10 -8.13
CA ASN A 299 -23.61 2.33 -7.78
C ASN A 299 -22.31 1.99 -7.04
N LEU A 300 -21.19 2.04 -7.75
CA LEU A 300 -19.85 1.93 -7.17
C LEU A 300 -19.25 3.33 -7.03
N ASP A 301 -18.77 3.66 -5.84
CA ASP A 301 -18.00 4.89 -5.66
C ASP A 301 -16.68 4.75 -6.44
N SER A 302 -16.27 5.82 -7.12
CA SER A 302 -15.00 5.86 -7.83
C SER A 302 -13.94 6.58 -6.99
N ILE A 303 -12.77 5.95 -6.86
CA ILE A 303 -11.56 6.59 -6.36
C ILE A 303 -10.55 6.59 -7.50
N GLU A 304 -9.92 7.74 -7.76
CA GLU A 304 -8.98 7.89 -8.86
C GLU A 304 -7.53 7.92 -8.35
N LEU A 305 -6.69 7.06 -8.91
CA LEU A 305 -5.24 7.11 -8.73
C LEU A 305 -4.63 7.67 -10.00
N ARG A 306 -4.11 8.90 -9.92
CA ARG A 306 -3.60 9.65 -11.06
C ARG A 306 -2.09 9.71 -11.05
N GLU A 307 -1.52 9.64 -12.24
CA GLU A 307 -0.11 9.92 -12.42
C GLU A 307 0.21 11.39 -12.11
N SER A 308 1.33 11.61 -11.42
CA SER A 308 1.80 12.98 -11.16
C SER A 308 2.26 13.58 -12.47
N GLN A 309 1.83 14.81 -12.77
CA GLN A 309 2.42 15.57 -13.87
C GLN A 309 3.88 15.87 -13.48
N ALA A 310 4.82 15.44 -14.35
CA ALA A 310 6.24 15.68 -14.18
C ALA A 310 6.61 17.15 -14.42
#